data_AF-A0A258Y3L3-F1
#
_entry.id   AF-A0A258Y3L3-F1
#
_cell.length_a   1.000
_cell.length_b   1.000
_cell.length_c   1.000
_cell.angle_alpha   90.00
_cell.angle_beta   90.00
_cell.angle_gamma   90.00
#
_symmetry.space_group_name_H-M   'P 1'
#
loop_
_entity.id
_entity.type
_entity.pdbx_description
1 polymer ?
#
loop_
_entity_poly.entity_id
_entity_poly.type
_entity_poly.pdbx_seq_one_letter_code
_entity_poly.pdbx_strand_id
1 'polypeptide(L)'
;MKLKSLFIYASILIVMACKDEKPQVIAIKAHPIPNHSLALEDSSIIWHQDSLYFQGKPFSGKAYSFFANGDTAIYKEFWNGLQEGITKRWHPNKQLAEDRFYIAGKKEGKHRAWWPDGKPQFEFYVHEDAYEGELKEWNSQGLLIRQFHYQNGQEVGSQRLWWDDSTVRANYEIRDGKKYGLIGIKLCKNPYDSVK
;
A
#
# COMPACT_ATOMS: atom_id res chain seq x y z
N MET A 1 -68.28 -46.89 -18.62
CA MET A 1 -67.23 -47.40 -17.71
C MET A 1 -65.86 -47.07 -18.30
N LYS A 2 -64.96 -46.53 -17.46
CA LYS A 2 -63.55 -46.12 -17.71
C LYS A 2 -63.30 -44.68 -18.17
N LEU A 3 -63.27 -43.84 -17.13
CA LEU A 3 -62.40 -42.67 -16.86
C LEU A 3 -61.07 -42.68 -17.62
N LYS A 4 -60.69 -41.56 -18.23
CA LYS A 4 -59.29 -41.08 -18.27
C LYS A 4 -59.27 -39.57 -18.07
N SER A 5 -58.86 -39.19 -16.86
CA SER A 5 -58.59 -37.85 -16.41
C SER A 5 -57.34 -37.30 -17.11
N LEU A 6 -57.44 -36.11 -17.70
CA LEU A 6 -56.32 -35.41 -18.32
C LEU A 6 -55.91 -34.26 -17.38
N PHE A 7 -55.02 -34.55 -16.42
CA PHE A 7 -54.30 -33.53 -15.66
C PHE A 7 -52.94 -33.34 -16.31
N ILE A 8 -52.71 -32.19 -16.93
CA ILE A 8 -51.36 -31.75 -17.29
C ILE A 8 -51.05 -30.57 -16.39
N TYR A 9 -50.14 -30.81 -15.45
CA TYR A 9 -49.62 -29.84 -14.49
C TYR A 9 -48.87 -28.72 -15.23
N ALA A 10 -49.35 -27.48 -15.10
CA ALA A 10 -48.58 -26.31 -15.49
C ALA A 10 -47.53 -26.04 -14.40
N SER A 11 -46.30 -26.49 -14.62
CA SER A 11 -45.15 -26.13 -13.78
C SER A 11 -44.76 -24.68 -14.04
N ILE A 12 -45.21 -23.77 -13.17
CA ILE A 12 -44.75 -22.38 -13.13
C ILE A 12 -43.32 -22.39 -12.60
N LEU A 13 -42.34 -22.26 -13.50
CA LEU A 13 -40.95 -21.98 -13.15
C LEU A 13 -40.87 -20.51 -12.69
N ILE A 14 -40.90 -20.29 -11.37
CA ILE A 14 -40.58 -19.00 -10.77
C ILE A 14 -39.07 -18.83 -10.90
N VAL A 15 -38.63 -18.10 -11.91
CA VAL A 15 -37.25 -17.64 -12.04
C VAL A 15 -37.04 -16.57 -10.96
N MET A 16 -36.65 -16.99 -9.76
CA MET A 16 -36.08 -16.08 -8.77
C MET A 16 -34.74 -15.60 -9.33
N ALA A 17 -34.78 -14.48 -10.05
CA ALA A 17 -33.61 -13.71 -10.37
C ALA A 17 -33.06 -13.16 -9.04
N CYS A 18 -32.08 -13.84 -8.46
CA CYS A 18 -31.19 -13.23 -7.48
C CYS A 18 -30.53 -12.05 -8.17
N LYS A 19 -31.00 -10.84 -7.86
CA LYS A 19 -30.22 -9.64 -8.09
C LYS A 19 -29.04 -9.73 -7.14
N ASP A 20 -27.88 -10.12 -7.67
CA ASP A 20 -26.60 -9.85 -7.03
C ASP A 20 -26.44 -8.33 -6.98
N GLU A 21 -27.02 -7.71 -5.96
CA GLU A 21 -26.66 -6.35 -5.58
C GLU A 21 -25.24 -6.43 -5.04
N LYS A 22 -24.28 -6.28 -5.96
CA LYS A 22 -22.88 -6.04 -5.60
C LYS A 22 -22.91 -4.87 -4.61
N PRO A 23 -22.44 -5.04 -3.36
CA PRO A 23 -22.40 -3.95 -2.41
C PRO A 23 -21.62 -2.82 -3.07
N GLN A 24 -22.24 -1.65 -3.21
CA GLN A 24 -21.55 -0.48 -3.68
C GLN A 24 -20.50 -0.16 -2.63
N VAL A 25 -19.26 -0.56 -2.89
CA VAL A 25 -18.10 -0.11 -2.12
C VAL A 25 -18.12 1.40 -2.23
N ILE A 26 -18.53 2.07 -1.16
CA ILE A 26 -18.41 3.51 -1.04
C ILE A 26 -16.91 3.74 -1.04
N ALA A 27 -16.33 4.06 -2.20
CA ALA A 27 -14.94 4.45 -2.30
C ALA A 27 -14.78 5.68 -1.42
N ILE A 28 -14.25 5.50 -0.22
CA ILE A 28 -13.98 6.60 0.69
C ILE A 28 -12.99 7.49 -0.06
N LYS A 29 -13.41 8.71 -0.37
CA LYS A 29 -12.56 9.70 -1.05
C LYS A 29 -11.95 10.60 0.01
N ALA A 30 -10.70 10.97 -0.19
CA ALA A 30 -10.06 11.97 0.66
C ALA A 30 -10.86 13.30 0.62
N HIS A 31 -10.90 13.98 1.76
CA HIS A 31 -11.51 15.28 1.92
C HIS A 31 -10.74 16.33 1.11
N PRO A 32 -11.42 17.36 0.57
CA PRO A 32 -10.75 18.50 -0.04
C PRO A 32 -9.89 19.23 0.98
N ILE A 33 -8.61 19.42 0.66
CA ILE A 33 -7.64 20.05 1.56
C ILE A 33 -7.69 21.57 1.40
N PRO A 34 -7.89 22.33 2.49
CA PRO A 34 -7.91 23.79 2.41
C PRO A 34 -6.52 24.33 2.03
N ASN A 35 -6.47 25.48 1.36
CA ASN A 35 -5.22 26.08 0.90
C ASN A 35 -4.54 26.91 2.00
N HIS A 36 -4.29 26.29 3.16
CA HIS A 36 -3.49 26.85 4.24
C HIS A 36 -2.14 26.14 4.25
N SER A 37 -1.05 26.88 4.41
CA SER A 37 0.31 26.32 4.39
C SER A 37 0.98 26.45 5.76
N LEU A 38 1.73 25.43 6.15
CA LEU A 38 2.47 25.37 7.41
C LEU A 38 3.87 24.80 7.18
N ALA A 39 4.89 25.46 7.72
CA ALA A 39 6.23 24.89 7.78
C ALA A 39 6.29 23.89 8.93
N LEU A 40 6.75 22.67 8.69
CA LEU A 40 6.84 21.58 9.67
C LEU A 40 7.87 21.86 10.76
N GLU A 41 8.75 22.84 10.54
CA GLU A 41 9.72 23.35 11.49
C GLU A 41 9.14 24.39 12.46
N ASP A 42 7.87 24.80 12.31
CA ASP A 42 7.24 25.79 13.19
C ASP A 42 7.14 25.26 14.63
N SER A 43 7.70 26.01 15.58
CA SER A 43 7.74 25.65 17.01
C SER A 43 6.36 25.53 17.68
N SER A 44 5.31 26.05 17.05
CA SER A 44 3.93 26.01 17.54
C SER A 44 3.20 24.71 17.16
N ILE A 45 3.89 23.81 16.43
CA ILE A 45 3.37 22.49 16.08
C ILE A 45 3.49 21.57 17.28
N ILE A 46 2.40 20.85 17.56
CA ILE A 46 2.36 19.80 18.55
C ILE A 46 1.86 18.54 17.87
N TRP A 47 2.61 17.45 17.99
CA TRP A 47 2.19 16.12 17.57
C TRP A 47 1.56 15.40 18.75
N HIS A 48 0.34 14.91 18.55
CA HIS A 48 -0.31 14.02 19.51
C HIS A 48 -0.71 12.74 18.77
N GLN A 49 0.08 11.69 18.98
CA GLN A 49 0.04 10.47 18.16
C GLN A 49 0.25 10.82 16.68
N ASP A 50 -0.68 10.43 15.80
CA ASP A 50 -0.62 10.70 14.36
C ASP A 50 -1.26 12.03 13.95
N SER A 51 -1.73 12.81 14.93
CA SER A 51 -2.42 14.09 14.69
C SER A 51 -1.51 15.30 14.84
N LEU A 52 -1.51 16.17 13.83
CA LEU A 52 -0.84 17.46 13.82
C LEU A 52 -1.76 18.55 14.39
N TYR A 53 -1.31 19.20 15.46
CA TYR A 53 -1.95 20.40 16.00
C TYR A 53 -1.08 21.62 15.71
N PHE A 54 -1.71 22.73 15.35
CA PHE A 54 -1.09 24.04 15.18
C PHE A 54 -1.84 25.07 16.03
N GLN A 55 -1.12 25.79 16.89
CA GLN A 55 -1.71 26.78 17.81
C GLN A 55 -2.85 26.21 18.67
N GLY A 56 -2.68 24.96 19.13
CA GLY A 56 -3.65 24.27 20.00
C GLY A 56 -4.89 23.72 19.28
N LYS A 57 -4.97 23.78 17.95
CA LYS A 57 -6.09 23.23 17.16
C LYS A 57 -5.61 22.19 16.17
N PRO A 58 -6.42 21.16 15.85
CA PRO A 58 -6.09 20.19 14.81
C PRO A 58 -5.93 20.91 13.47
N PHE A 59 -4.84 20.65 12.76
CA PHE A 59 -4.50 21.35 11.54
C PHE A 59 -5.22 20.76 10.32
N SER A 60 -5.73 21.64 9.46
CA SER A 60 -6.20 21.27 8.12
C SER A 60 -5.49 22.16 7.10
N GLY A 61 -4.78 21.54 6.16
CA GLY A 61 -4.01 22.25 5.15
C GLY A 61 -2.82 21.45 4.65
N LYS A 62 -1.87 22.18 4.07
CA LYS A 62 -0.66 21.68 3.44
C LYS A 62 0.54 21.99 4.35
N ALA A 63 1.31 20.98 4.69
CA ALA A 63 2.51 21.14 5.49
C ALA A 63 3.76 20.81 4.66
N TYR A 64 4.81 21.61 4.86
CA TYR A 64 6.04 21.55 4.07
C TYR A 64 7.25 21.46 5.00
N SER A 65 8.28 20.75 4.57
CA SER A 65 9.63 20.89 5.14
C SER A 65 10.60 21.22 4.01
N PHE A 66 11.72 21.85 4.35
CA PHE A 66 12.66 22.37 3.35
C PHE A 66 14.07 21.81 3.53
N PHE A 67 14.79 21.67 2.42
CA PHE A 67 16.24 21.49 2.44
C PHE A 67 16.94 22.79 2.83
N ALA A 68 18.22 22.71 3.19
CA ALA A 68 19.02 23.87 3.55
C ALA A 68 19.12 24.93 2.44
N ASN A 69 18.94 24.53 1.18
CA ASN A 69 18.93 25.41 0.02
C ASN A 69 17.54 26.06 -0.25
N GLY A 70 16.52 25.77 0.57
CA GLY A 70 15.16 26.29 0.44
C GLY A 70 14.23 25.47 -0.47
N ASP A 71 14.72 24.43 -1.15
CA ASP A 71 13.85 23.54 -1.94
C ASP A 71 12.97 22.67 -1.02
N THR A 72 11.78 22.30 -1.47
CA THR A 72 10.87 21.42 -0.70
C THR A 72 11.46 20.03 -0.54
N ALA A 73 11.61 19.58 0.70
CA ALA A 73 12.06 18.23 1.05
C ALA A 73 10.87 17.29 1.29
N ILE A 74 9.82 17.79 1.95
CA ILE A 74 8.62 17.03 2.29
C ILE A 74 7.39 17.89 2.04
N TYR A 75 6.33 17.26 1.54
CA TYR A 75 5.00 17.81 1.40
C TYR A 75 4.00 16.82 1.97
N LYS A 76 3.08 17.29 2.82
CA LYS A 76 2.03 16.49 3.43
C LYS A 76 0.72 17.27 3.43
N GLU A 77 -0.38 16.57 3.22
CA GLU A 77 -1.72 17.11 3.35
C GLU A 77 -2.39 16.58 4.63
N PHE A 78 -3.15 17.46 5.29
CA PHE A 78 -3.83 17.18 6.55
C PHE A 78 -5.27 17.64 6.53
N TRP A 79 -6.13 16.87 7.19
CA TRP A 79 -7.50 17.23 7.51
C TRP A 79 -7.80 16.87 8.97
N ASN A 80 -8.20 17.88 9.75
CA ASN A 80 -8.52 17.74 11.16
C ASN A 80 -7.42 17.04 11.97
N GLY A 81 -6.16 17.40 11.68
CA GLY A 81 -4.96 16.89 12.31
C GLY A 81 -4.42 15.61 11.69
N LEU A 82 -5.23 14.81 10.98
CA LEU A 82 -4.79 13.54 10.41
C LEU A 82 -4.26 13.72 8.98
N GLN A 83 -3.35 12.85 8.54
CA GLN A 83 -2.92 12.84 7.14
C GLN A 83 -4.10 12.50 6.23
N GLU A 84 -4.28 13.31 5.19
CA GLU A 84 -5.43 13.22 4.29
C GLU A 84 -4.97 13.64 2.90
N GLY A 85 -5.02 12.74 1.92
CA GLY A 85 -4.55 13.01 0.56
C GLY A 85 -3.08 12.65 0.36
N ILE A 86 -2.38 13.44 -0.44
CA ILE A 86 -1.04 13.09 -0.93
C ILE A 86 0.06 13.47 0.07
N THR A 87 1.07 12.61 0.14
CA THR A 87 2.35 12.89 0.80
C THR A 87 3.47 12.62 -0.19
N LYS A 88 4.38 13.58 -0.32
CA LYS A 88 5.53 13.49 -1.21
C LYS A 88 6.81 13.82 -0.46
N ARG A 89 7.89 13.14 -0.82
CA ARG A 89 9.24 13.47 -0.40
C ARG A 89 10.14 13.57 -1.59
N TRP A 90 11.14 14.43 -1.52
CA TRP A 90 12.14 14.58 -2.55
C TRP A 90 13.53 14.24 -2.00
N HIS A 91 14.42 13.88 -2.91
CA HIS A 91 15.85 13.82 -2.66
C HIS A 91 16.46 15.23 -2.82
N PRO A 92 17.63 15.52 -2.24
CA PRO A 92 18.30 16.81 -2.40
C PRO A 92 18.60 17.20 -3.85
N ASN A 93 18.66 16.21 -4.76
CA ASN A 93 18.83 16.42 -6.20
C ASN A 93 17.50 16.71 -6.94
N LYS A 94 16.43 17.04 -6.20
CA LYS A 94 15.09 17.38 -6.70
C LYS A 94 14.29 16.22 -7.29
N GLN A 95 14.84 15.00 -7.31
CA GLN A 95 14.08 13.83 -7.73
C GLN A 95 13.08 13.41 -6.67
N LEU A 96 11.95 12.86 -7.08
CA LEU A 96 10.92 12.36 -6.18
C LEU A 96 11.46 11.13 -5.44
N ALA A 97 11.48 11.17 -4.11
CA ALA A 97 11.92 10.07 -3.26
C ALA A 97 10.76 9.16 -2.86
N GLU A 98 9.58 9.72 -2.61
CA GLU A 98 8.43 9.01 -2.07
C GLU A 98 7.13 9.65 -2.53
N ASP A 99 6.12 8.82 -2.83
CA ASP A 99 4.76 9.22 -3.19
C ASP A 99 3.77 8.27 -2.51
N ARG A 100 2.95 8.83 -1.63
CA ARG A 100 2.01 8.10 -0.78
C ARG A 100 0.68 8.82 -0.72
N PHE A 101 -0.36 8.06 -0.40
CA PHE A 101 -1.71 8.59 -0.24
C PHE A 101 -2.35 8.07 1.05
N TYR A 102 -3.13 8.93 1.70
CA TYR A 102 -3.75 8.66 3.00
C TYR A 102 -5.22 9.07 2.99
N ILE A 103 -6.02 8.36 3.78
CA ILE A 103 -7.41 8.72 4.10
C ILE A 103 -7.60 8.53 5.60
N ALA A 104 -8.01 9.58 6.29
CA ALA A 104 -8.23 9.62 7.73
C ALA A 104 -7.02 9.07 8.53
N GLY A 105 -5.80 9.42 8.11
CA GLY A 105 -4.55 8.97 8.70
C GLY A 105 -4.08 7.58 8.28
N LYS A 106 -4.93 6.77 7.62
CA LYS A 106 -4.58 5.44 7.14
C LYS A 106 -3.96 5.49 5.75
N LYS A 107 -2.99 4.63 5.47
CA LYS A 107 -2.42 4.48 4.13
C LYS A 107 -3.44 3.84 3.19
N GLU A 108 -3.55 4.43 2.01
CA GLU A 108 -4.51 3.99 0.99
C GLU A 108 -3.89 4.04 -0.41
N GLY A 109 -4.27 3.10 -1.27
CA GLY A 109 -3.88 3.05 -2.66
C GLY A 109 -2.42 2.68 -2.90
N LYS A 110 -1.84 3.23 -3.96
CA LYS A 110 -0.50 2.87 -4.45
C LYS A 110 0.57 3.73 -3.78
N HIS A 111 1.54 3.10 -3.15
CA HIS A 111 2.68 3.74 -2.50
C HIS A 111 3.96 3.38 -3.23
N ARG A 112 4.81 4.39 -3.48
CA ARG A 112 6.04 4.24 -4.26
C ARG A 112 7.18 5.00 -3.63
N ALA A 113 8.39 4.49 -3.82
CA ALA A 113 9.62 5.22 -3.57
C ALA A 113 10.64 4.96 -4.66
N TRP A 114 11.59 5.88 -4.76
CA TRP A 114 12.67 5.84 -5.73
C TRP A 114 14.01 6.15 -5.06
N TRP A 115 15.07 5.55 -5.57
CA TRP A 115 16.45 5.89 -5.25
C TRP A 115 16.82 7.28 -5.79
N PRO A 116 17.91 7.91 -5.31
CA PRO A 116 18.33 9.22 -5.79
C PRO A 116 18.65 9.30 -7.29
N ASP A 117 18.89 8.17 -7.95
CA ASP A 117 19.09 8.11 -9.41
C ASP A 117 17.78 7.92 -10.20
N GLY A 118 16.64 7.87 -9.50
CA GLY A 118 15.30 7.79 -10.08
C GLY A 118 14.83 6.35 -10.32
N LYS A 119 15.65 5.35 -10.02
CA LYS A 119 15.24 3.94 -10.09
C LYS A 119 14.20 3.63 -9.01
N PRO A 120 13.23 2.73 -9.27
CA PRO A 120 12.28 2.34 -8.24
C PRO A 120 13.00 1.71 -7.05
N GLN A 121 12.54 2.00 -5.85
CA GLN A 121 13.01 1.39 -4.60
C GLN A 121 11.96 0.41 -4.07
N PHE A 122 10.71 0.84 -4.00
CA PHE A 122 9.58 -0.04 -3.73
C PHE A 122 8.31 0.44 -4.41
N GLU A 123 7.39 -0.50 -4.59
CA GLU A 123 6.03 -0.25 -5.03
C GLU A 123 5.11 -1.28 -4.36
N PHE A 124 4.02 -0.81 -3.75
CA PHE A 124 3.00 -1.67 -3.18
C PHE A 124 1.64 -0.98 -3.16
N TYR A 125 0.58 -1.77 -2.97
CA TYR A 125 -0.76 -1.27 -2.71
C TYR A 125 -1.15 -1.57 -1.27
N VAL A 126 -1.95 -0.66 -0.71
CA VAL A 126 -2.48 -0.75 0.66
C VAL A 126 -3.93 -0.30 0.64
N HIS A 127 -4.75 -0.92 1.49
CA HIS A 127 -6.11 -0.52 1.77
C HIS A 127 -6.28 -0.50 3.29
N GLU A 128 -6.62 0.66 3.84
CA GLU A 128 -6.71 0.87 5.29
C GLU A 128 -5.50 0.32 6.09
N ASP A 129 -4.29 0.71 5.69
CA ASP A 129 -3.00 0.24 6.25
C ASP A 129 -2.62 -1.23 5.98
N ALA A 130 -3.51 -2.05 5.44
CA ALA A 130 -3.24 -3.44 5.10
C ALA A 130 -2.68 -3.55 3.69
N TYR A 131 -1.57 -4.27 3.50
CA TYR A 131 -1.06 -4.58 2.16
C TYR A 131 -2.07 -5.37 1.33
N GLU A 132 -2.21 -5.00 0.06
CA GLU A 132 -3.12 -5.65 -0.87
C GLU A 132 -2.41 -5.87 -2.20
N GLY A 133 -2.58 -7.05 -2.81
CA GLY A 133 -1.97 -7.37 -4.09
C GLY A 133 -0.44 -7.47 -4.03
N GLU A 134 0.22 -6.98 -5.08
CA GLU A 134 1.64 -7.18 -5.28
C GLU A 134 2.49 -6.10 -4.59
N LEU A 135 3.54 -6.54 -3.90
CA LEU A 135 4.61 -5.71 -3.37
C LEU A 135 5.92 -6.04 -4.09
N LYS A 136 6.62 -5.02 -4.56
CA LYS A 136 7.94 -5.13 -5.19
C LYS A 136 8.96 -4.23 -4.51
N GLU A 137 10.18 -4.71 -4.38
CA GLU A 137 11.33 -3.92 -3.94
C GLU A 137 12.54 -4.18 -4.83
N TRP A 138 13.30 -3.12 -5.08
CA TRP A 138 14.52 -3.14 -5.87
C TRP A 138 15.67 -2.51 -5.09
N ASN A 139 16.89 -3.04 -5.29
CA ASN A 139 18.10 -2.43 -4.74
C ASN A 139 18.50 -1.17 -5.52
N SER A 140 19.54 -0.46 -5.06
CA SER A 140 20.04 0.78 -5.70
C SER A 140 20.54 0.60 -7.13
N GLN A 141 20.87 -0.63 -7.53
CA GLN A 141 21.30 -0.99 -8.87
C GLN A 141 20.09 -1.20 -9.81
N GLY A 142 18.88 -1.27 -9.26
CA GLY A 142 17.63 -1.50 -10.00
C GLY A 142 17.27 -2.99 -10.14
N LEU A 143 17.94 -3.88 -9.41
CA LEU A 143 17.64 -5.31 -9.41
C LEU A 143 16.48 -5.60 -8.46
N LEU A 144 15.51 -6.39 -8.93
CA LEU A 144 14.37 -6.82 -8.12
C LEU A 144 14.87 -7.80 -7.04
N ILE A 145 14.70 -7.43 -5.77
CA ILE A 145 15.15 -8.23 -4.62
C ILE A 145 14.00 -8.85 -3.84
N ARG A 146 12.78 -8.32 -3.97
CA ARG A 146 11.58 -8.85 -3.34
C ARG A 146 10.35 -8.67 -4.22
N GLN A 147 9.56 -9.73 -4.33
CA GLN A 147 8.25 -9.72 -5.01
C GLN A 147 7.27 -10.61 -4.26
N PHE A 148 6.41 -10.00 -3.46
CA PHE A 148 5.47 -10.67 -2.57
C PHE A 148 4.04 -10.36 -2.96
N HIS A 149 3.11 -11.22 -2.57
CA HIS A 149 1.68 -11.03 -2.78
C HIS A 149 0.96 -11.06 -1.44
N TYR A 150 0.04 -10.12 -1.26
CA TYR A 150 -0.73 -9.91 -0.05
C TYR A 150 -2.24 -9.86 -0.34
N GLN A 151 -3.02 -10.23 0.67
CA GLN A 151 -4.45 -10.02 0.73
C GLN A 151 -4.81 -9.67 2.17
N ASN A 152 -5.46 -8.53 2.39
CA ASN A 152 -5.82 -8.02 3.72
C ASN A 152 -4.63 -8.03 4.70
N GLY A 153 -3.45 -7.63 4.22
CA GLY A 153 -2.22 -7.55 5.00
C GLY A 153 -1.51 -8.89 5.26
N GLN A 154 -2.05 -10.01 4.78
CA GLN A 154 -1.45 -11.34 4.94
C GLN A 154 -0.81 -11.81 3.64
N GLU A 155 0.37 -12.42 3.72
CA GLU A 155 1.03 -12.99 2.54
C GLU A 155 0.17 -14.15 1.96
N VAL A 156 -0.12 -14.12 0.65
CA VAL A 156 -0.87 -15.16 -0.07
C VAL A 156 -0.23 -15.43 -1.43
N GLY A 157 -0.32 -16.65 -1.95
CA GLY A 157 0.23 -16.94 -3.28
C GLY A 157 1.76 -16.79 -3.35
N SER A 158 2.29 -16.35 -4.49
CA SER A 158 3.72 -16.39 -4.82
C SER A 158 4.57 -15.37 -4.05
N GLN A 159 5.62 -15.85 -3.38
CA GLN A 159 6.62 -15.07 -2.66
C GLN A 159 8.02 -15.36 -3.21
N ARG A 160 8.72 -14.33 -3.67
CA ARG A 160 10.05 -14.46 -4.25
C ARG A 160 11.03 -13.45 -3.68
N LEU A 161 12.24 -13.93 -3.39
CA LEU A 161 13.40 -13.15 -2.94
C LEU A 161 14.61 -13.50 -3.77
N TRP A 162 15.42 -12.49 -4.07
CA TRP A 162 16.69 -12.63 -4.76
C TRP A 162 17.81 -11.97 -3.96
N TRP A 163 19.03 -12.45 -4.14
CA TRP A 163 20.24 -11.76 -3.74
C TRP A 163 20.62 -10.70 -4.78
N ASP A 164 21.60 -9.85 -4.45
CA ASP A 164 22.07 -8.78 -5.37
C ASP A 164 22.76 -9.31 -6.63
N ASP A 165 23.18 -10.57 -6.64
CA ASP A 165 23.69 -11.27 -7.83
C ASP A 165 22.58 -11.92 -8.69
N SER A 166 21.30 -11.60 -8.39
CA SER A 166 20.10 -12.16 -9.01
C SER A 166 19.85 -13.64 -8.74
N THR A 167 20.65 -14.30 -7.89
CA THR A 167 20.38 -15.70 -7.50
C THR A 167 19.18 -15.79 -6.57
N VAL A 168 18.42 -16.88 -6.69
CA VAL A 168 17.19 -17.08 -5.90
C VAL A 168 17.55 -17.31 -4.44
N ARG A 169 17.05 -16.43 -3.57
CA ARG A 169 17.15 -16.56 -2.11
C ARG A 169 15.98 -17.35 -1.55
N ALA A 170 14.77 -17.10 -2.05
CA ALA A 170 13.56 -17.82 -1.69
C ALA A 170 12.58 -17.80 -2.87
N ASN A 171 11.85 -18.89 -3.05
CA ASN A 171 10.76 -19.03 -4.01
C ASN A 171 9.76 -20.03 -3.45
N TYR A 172 8.68 -19.51 -2.88
CA TYR A 172 7.65 -20.31 -2.24
C TYR A 172 6.27 -19.71 -2.48
N GLU A 173 5.25 -20.50 -2.18
CA GLU A 173 3.85 -20.10 -2.28
C GLU A 173 3.18 -20.25 -0.91
N ILE A 174 2.28 -19.34 -0.58
CA ILE A 174 1.41 -19.46 0.59
C ILE A 174 0.03 -19.94 0.16
N ARG A 175 -0.36 -21.10 0.70
CA ARG A 175 -1.67 -21.73 0.51
C ARG A 175 -2.23 -22.05 1.90
N ASP A 176 -3.41 -21.53 2.22
CA ASP A 176 -4.06 -21.70 3.52
C ASP A 176 -3.14 -21.36 4.71
N GLY A 177 -2.40 -20.26 4.58
CA GLY A 177 -1.44 -19.78 5.60
C GLY A 177 -0.15 -20.61 5.73
N LYS A 178 0.03 -21.66 4.91
CA LYS A 178 1.21 -22.53 4.94
C LYS A 178 2.13 -22.25 3.75
N LYS A 179 3.44 -22.31 4.00
CA LYS A 179 4.48 -22.07 3.00
C LYS A 179 4.88 -23.36 2.27
N TYR A 180 4.93 -23.32 0.94
CA TYR A 180 5.31 -24.43 0.08
C TYR A 180 6.41 -23.99 -0.90
N GLY A 181 7.57 -24.63 -0.86
CA GLY A 181 8.69 -24.34 -1.77
C GLY A 181 9.97 -23.98 -1.03
N LEU A 182 10.86 -23.25 -1.70
CA LEU A 182 12.12 -22.79 -1.14
C LEU A 182 11.90 -21.57 -0.26
N ILE A 183 11.75 -21.78 1.05
CA ILE A 183 11.48 -20.70 2.03
C ILE A 183 12.78 -19.97 2.46
N GLY A 184 13.91 -20.41 1.94
CA GLY A 184 15.23 -19.86 2.21
C GLY A 184 16.29 -20.96 2.24
N ILE A 185 17.54 -20.58 2.04
CA ILE A 185 18.71 -21.45 2.25
C ILE A 185 19.28 -21.22 3.65
N LYS A 186 19.31 -22.25 4.49
CA LYS A 186 20.14 -22.24 5.71
C LYS A 186 21.55 -22.60 5.29
N LEU A 187 22.39 -21.60 5.05
CA LEU A 187 23.76 -21.82 4.63
C LEU A 187 24.54 -22.52 5.75
N CYS A 188 25.15 -23.67 5.46
CA CYS A 188 25.97 -24.43 6.44
C CYS A 188 27.31 -23.74 6.75
N LYS A 189 27.69 -22.72 5.97
CA LYS A 189 28.79 -21.77 6.22
C LYS A 189 28.34 -20.39 5.77
N ASN A 190 28.67 -19.35 6.53
CA ASN A 190 28.33 -17.98 6.15
C ASN A 190 29.08 -17.61 4.84
N PRO A 191 28.42 -17.02 3.83
CA PRO A 191 29.09 -16.62 2.59
C PRO A 191 30.16 -15.55 2.83
N TYR A 192 30.09 -14.81 3.94
CA TYR A 192 31.15 -13.90 4.36
C TYR A 192 32.36 -14.60 5.02
N ASP A 193 32.21 -15.83 5.52
CA ASP A 193 33.32 -16.59 6.12
C ASP A 193 34.29 -17.17 5.07
N SER A 194 33.98 -16.99 3.78
CA SER A 194 34.78 -17.50 2.65
C SER A 194 35.64 -16.43 1.98
N VAL A 195 35.51 -15.16 2.39
CA VAL A 195 36.36 -14.08 1.91
C VAL A 195 37.54 -13.95 2.88
N LYS A 196 38.63 -14.65 2.58
CA LYS A 196 39.96 -14.46 3.16
C LYS A 196 40.90 -13.88 2.13
#